data_AF-A0A849NBH3-F1
#
_entry.id   AF-A0A849NBH3-F1
#
_cell.length_a   1.000
_cell.length_b   1.000
_cell.length_c   1.000
_cell.angle_alpha   90.00
_cell.angle_beta   90.00
_cell.angle_gamma   90.00
#
_symmetry.space_group_name_H-M   'P 1'
#
loop_
_entity.id
_entity.type
_entity.pdbx_description
1 polymer ?
#
loop_
_entity_poly.entity_id
_entity_poly.type
_entity_poly.pdbx_seq_one_letter_code
_entity_poly.pdbx_strand_id
1 'polypeptide(L)'
;MNTKEYFLDYCQKLDNLVVLDEDEQNEMFDGFIEFAKSNKEDLVPLIKDISPERGELLNCIYDNLMSQIDIWQKFFVDELKRLFSFAEYSENYREVFVALDAFSYITVDEDKSFFEEIREELLSRTYSSNISIKRKAVWMMGDFLFENNVAYVKRLDELIYDLDWKTRCLAHLALNELYGKNEYANMDLMDKIKYKFKNVFDF
;
A
#
# COMPACT_ATOMS: atom_id res chain seq x y z
N MET A 1 26.71 -18.29 -4.61
CA MET A 1 26.22 -17.09 -3.89
C MET A 1 25.13 -17.56 -2.95
N ASN A 2 25.23 -17.27 -1.65
CA ASN A 2 24.17 -17.62 -0.69
C ASN A 2 23.01 -16.62 -0.77
N THR A 3 21.88 -16.92 -0.13
CA THR A 3 20.66 -16.10 -0.24
C THR A 3 20.88 -14.64 0.15
N LYS A 4 21.64 -14.42 1.23
CA LYS A 4 21.96 -13.10 1.74
C LYS A 4 22.83 -12.30 0.77
N GLU A 5 23.87 -12.92 0.21
CA GLU A 5 24.74 -12.28 -0.78
C GLU A 5 23.95 -11.87 -2.03
N TYR A 6 23.08 -12.75 -2.54
CA TYR A 6 22.23 -12.43 -3.70
C TYR A 6 21.33 -11.24 -3.39
N PHE A 7 20.64 -11.28 -2.25
CA PHE A 7 19.69 -10.23 -1.88
C PHE A 7 20.37 -8.87 -1.68
N LEU A 8 21.58 -8.84 -1.11
CA LEU A 8 22.34 -7.62 -0.94
C LEU A 8 22.82 -7.05 -2.28
N ASP A 9 23.29 -7.90 -3.20
CA ASP A 9 23.64 -7.49 -4.57
C ASP A 9 22.41 -6.90 -5.29
N TYR A 10 21.26 -7.55 -5.18
CA TYR A 10 19.99 -7.06 -5.73
C TYR A 10 19.60 -5.68 -5.15
N CYS A 11 19.65 -5.51 -3.82
CA CYS A 11 19.37 -4.22 -3.19
C CYS A 11 20.32 -3.12 -3.68
N GLN A 12 21.60 -3.45 -3.86
CA GLN A 12 22.59 -2.50 -4.36
C GLN A 12 22.34 -2.10 -5.82
N LYS A 13 21.85 -3.03 -6.65
CA LYS A 13 21.44 -2.72 -8.02
C LYS A 13 20.18 -1.86 -8.06
N LEU A 14 19.21 -2.10 -7.18
CA LEU A 14 18.04 -1.22 -7.03
C LEU A 14 18.43 0.22 -6.68
N ASP A 15 19.40 0.41 -5.77
CA ASP A 15 19.93 1.73 -5.44
C ASP A 15 20.59 2.44 -6.65
N ASN A 16 20.91 1.71 -7.73
CA ASN A 16 21.51 2.22 -8.96
C ASN A 16 20.62 1.98 -10.21
N LEU A 17 19.31 1.74 -10.03
CA LEU A 17 18.41 1.30 -11.10
C LEU A 17 18.45 2.22 -12.33
N VAL A 18 18.51 3.54 -12.12
CA VAL A 18 18.51 4.56 -13.19
C VAL A 18 19.74 4.54 -14.09
N VAL A 19 20.79 3.80 -13.70
CA VAL A 19 22.03 3.68 -14.47
C VAL A 19 21.99 2.45 -15.40
N LEU A 20 21.14 1.46 -15.08
CA LEU A 20 20.95 0.26 -15.88
C LEU A 20 20.08 0.56 -17.10
N ASP A 21 20.36 -0.11 -18.21
CA ASP A 21 19.45 -0.07 -19.36
C ASP A 21 18.21 -0.95 -19.15
N GLU A 22 17.23 -0.86 -20.06
CA GLU A 22 15.96 -1.57 -19.93
C GLU A 22 16.13 -3.11 -19.95
N ASP A 23 17.07 -3.63 -20.74
CA ASP A 23 17.32 -5.07 -20.81
C ASP A 23 17.98 -5.57 -19.51
N GLU A 24 18.95 -4.82 -18.98
CA GLU A 24 19.59 -5.10 -17.68
C GLU A 24 18.59 -5.03 -16.51
N GLN A 25 17.68 -4.06 -16.53
CA GLN A 25 16.61 -3.94 -15.53
C GLN A 25 15.68 -5.15 -15.58
N ASN A 26 15.23 -5.53 -16.78
CA ASN A 26 14.35 -6.68 -16.96
C ASN A 26 15.03 -7.99 -16.51
N GLU A 27 16.29 -8.22 -16.90
CA GLU A 27 17.05 -9.41 -16.48
C GLU A 27 17.22 -9.45 -14.95
N MET A 28 17.48 -8.30 -14.33
CA MET A 28 17.60 -8.19 -12.88
C MET A 28 16.28 -8.53 -12.17
N PHE A 29 15.15 -7.97 -12.63
CA PHE A 29 13.84 -8.22 -12.05
C PHE A 29 13.39 -9.67 -12.23
N ASP A 30 13.50 -10.21 -13.44
CA ASP A 30 13.18 -11.62 -13.72
C ASP A 30 14.05 -12.57 -12.89
N GLY A 31 15.34 -12.26 -12.78
CA GLY A 31 16.28 -13.00 -11.94
C GLY A 31 15.87 -13.00 -10.46
N PHE A 32 15.47 -11.85 -9.93
CA PHE A 32 15.01 -11.74 -8.54
C PHE A 32 13.67 -12.47 -8.31
N ILE A 33 12.73 -12.37 -9.25
CA ILE A 33 11.43 -13.06 -9.20
C ILE A 33 11.64 -14.57 -9.10
N GLU A 34 12.43 -15.17 -10.01
CA GLU A 34 12.72 -16.61 -9.99
C GLU A 34 13.48 -17.04 -8.74
N PHE A 35 14.44 -16.22 -8.30
CA PHE A 35 15.18 -16.46 -7.07
C PHE A 35 14.25 -16.43 -5.85
N ALA A 36 13.36 -15.45 -5.76
CA ALA A 36 12.46 -15.25 -4.63
C ALA A 36 11.48 -16.42 -4.44
N LYS A 37 11.01 -16.99 -5.55
CA LYS A 37 10.11 -18.15 -5.57
C LYS A 37 10.65 -19.34 -4.79
N SER A 38 11.96 -19.58 -4.90
CA SER A 38 12.62 -20.76 -4.33
C SER A 38 13.27 -20.50 -2.97
N ASN A 39 13.41 -19.24 -2.56
CA ASN A 39 14.14 -18.84 -1.35
C ASN A 39 13.30 -18.01 -0.37
N LYS A 40 11.96 -18.14 -0.44
CA LYS A 40 11.02 -17.35 0.36
C LYS A 40 11.36 -17.33 1.85
N GLU A 41 11.57 -18.50 2.46
CA GLU A 41 11.77 -18.62 3.91
C GLU A 41 13.03 -17.85 4.38
N ASP A 42 14.10 -17.91 3.60
CA ASP A 42 15.34 -17.19 3.88
C ASP A 42 15.26 -15.69 3.55
N LEU A 43 14.42 -15.30 2.59
CA LEU A 43 14.26 -13.91 2.16
C LEU A 43 13.39 -13.08 3.09
N VAL A 44 12.33 -13.65 3.65
CA VAL A 44 11.42 -12.94 4.56
C VAL A 44 12.16 -12.20 5.69
N PRO A 45 13.09 -12.82 6.45
CA PRO A 45 13.81 -12.10 7.49
C PRO A 45 14.73 -11.01 6.92
N LEU A 46 15.35 -11.24 5.75
CA LEU A 46 16.22 -10.25 5.11
C LEU A 46 15.46 -9.00 4.67
N ILE A 47 14.25 -9.17 4.13
CA ILE A 47 13.38 -8.06 3.75
C ILE A 47 12.89 -7.33 5.00
N LYS A 48 12.51 -8.05 6.05
CA LYS A 48 12.04 -7.45 7.32
C LYS A 48 13.14 -6.69 8.08
N ASP A 49 14.41 -7.03 7.85
CA ASP A 49 15.56 -6.30 8.37
C ASP A 49 15.77 -4.93 7.68
N ILE A 50 15.15 -4.69 6.52
CA ILE A 50 15.16 -3.38 5.88
C ILE A 50 14.28 -2.42 6.69
N SER A 51 14.84 -1.25 7.01
CA SER A 51 14.10 -0.17 7.65
C SER A 51 12.87 0.22 6.82
N PRO A 52 11.66 0.30 7.41
CA PRO A 52 10.47 0.84 6.75
C PRO A 52 10.65 2.22 6.12
N GLU A 53 11.62 3.01 6.61
CA GLU A 53 11.93 4.35 6.08
C GLU A 53 12.75 4.30 4.79
N ARG A 54 13.19 3.12 4.33
CA ARG A 54 13.70 2.93 2.96
C ARG A 54 12.55 2.64 2.00
N GLY A 55 11.61 3.59 1.95
CA GLY A 55 10.34 3.46 1.23
C GLY A 55 10.48 3.02 -0.22
N GLU A 56 11.31 3.72 -0.99
CA GLU A 56 11.56 3.45 -2.41
C GLU A 56 12.15 2.05 -2.66
N LEU A 57 13.12 1.63 -1.84
CA LEU A 57 13.73 0.30 -1.95
C LEU A 57 12.69 -0.79 -1.68
N LEU A 58 11.93 -0.64 -0.58
CA LEU A 58 10.88 -1.60 -0.21
C LEU A 58 9.79 -1.65 -1.27
N ASN A 59 9.38 -0.49 -1.80
CA ASN A 59 8.41 -0.39 -2.88
C ASN A 59 8.84 -1.22 -4.11
N CYS A 60 10.08 -1.05 -4.57
CA CYS A 60 10.63 -1.84 -5.68
C CYS A 60 10.64 -3.34 -5.38
N ILE A 61 11.03 -3.75 -4.17
CA ILE A 61 11.04 -5.16 -3.77
C ILE A 61 9.60 -5.71 -3.78
N TYR A 62 8.65 -4.98 -3.21
CA TYR A 62 7.26 -5.41 -3.10
C TYR A 62 6.58 -5.52 -4.46
N ASP A 63 6.77 -4.56 -5.35
CA ASP A 63 6.24 -4.60 -6.72
C ASP A 63 6.70 -5.87 -7.45
N ASN A 64 7.97 -6.25 -7.31
CA ASN A 64 8.49 -7.50 -7.88
C ASN A 64 7.85 -8.75 -7.26
N LEU A 65 7.68 -8.78 -5.94
CA LEU A 65 7.10 -9.92 -5.23
C LEU A 65 5.58 -10.05 -5.47
N MET A 66 4.87 -8.97 -5.79
CA MET A 66 3.43 -8.99 -6.06
C MET A 66 3.05 -9.79 -7.31
N SER A 67 3.95 -9.89 -8.29
CA SER A 67 3.80 -10.81 -9.43
C SER A 67 3.59 -12.28 -9.00
N GLN A 68 3.98 -12.61 -7.76
CA GLN A 68 3.87 -13.92 -7.14
C GLN A 68 2.99 -13.88 -5.88
N ILE A 69 1.94 -13.05 -5.87
CA ILE A 69 1.09 -12.82 -4.70
C ILE A 69 0.65 -14.10 -4.01
N ASP A 70 0.33 -15.17 -4.76
CA ASP A 70 -0.11 -16.46 -4.21
C ASP A 70 0.94 -17.17 -3.35
N ILE A 71 2.21 -16.90 -3.59
CA ILE A 71 3.31 -17.40 -2.77
C ILE A 71 3.52 -16.50 -1.56
N TRP A 72 3.29 -15.19 -1.70
CA TRP A 72 3.67 -14.17 -0.71
C TRP A 72 2.51 -13.61 0.13
N GLN A 73 1.29 -14.14 0.00
CA GLN A 73 0.07 -13.66 0.66
C GLN A 73 0.27 -13.30 2.15
N LYS A 74 0.73 -14.25 2.96
CA LYS A 74 0.95 -14.04 4.40
C LYS A 74 2.01 -12.97 4.69
N PHE A 75 3.06 -12.92 3.88
CA PHE A 75 4.10 -11.91 4.03
C PHE A 75 3.52 -10.51 3.82
N PHE A 76 2.73 -10.29 2.77
CA PHE A 76 2.12 -8.99 2.51
C PHE A 76 1.13 -8.56 3.60
N VAL A 77 0.32 -9.48 4.13
CA VAL A 77 -0.56 -9.17 5.27
C VAL A 77 0.23 -8.75 6.50
N ASP A 78 1.26 -9.53 6.87
CA ASP A 78 2.12 -9.21 8.01
C ASP A 78 2.85 -7.89 7.81
N GLU A 79 3.20 -7.58 6.57
CA GLU A 79 3.98 -6.40 6.22
C GLU A 79 3.14 -5.13 6.17
N LEU A 80 1.90 -5.20 5.68
CA LEU A 80 0.91 -4.13 5.83
C LEU A 80 0.77 -3.73 7.30
N LYS A 81 0.58 -4.72 8.19
CA LYS A 81 0.46 -4.53 9.63
C LYS A 81 1.72 -3.91 10.23
N ARG A 82 2.91 -4.39 9.83
CA ARG A 82 4.21 -3.87 10.29
C ARG A 82 4.40 -2.40 9.89
N LEU A 83 4.15 -2.07 8.62
CA LEU A 83 4.35 -0.73 8.07
C LEU A 83 3.41 0.28 8.72
N PHE A 84 2.12 -0.04 8.86
CA PHE A 84 1.19 0.86 9.58
C PHE A 84 1.60 1.07 11.03
N SER A 85 1.98 0.00 11.73
CA SER A 85 2.40 0.09 13.14
C SER A 85 3.69 0.91 13.30
N PHE A 86 4.61 0.81 12.35
CA PHE A 86 5.83 1.62 12.35
C PHE A 86 5.52 3.10 12.03
N ALA A 87 4.71 3.35 11.01
CA ALA A 87 4.32 4.70 10.59
C ALA A 87 3.58 5.48 11.68
N GLU A 88 2.87 4.81 12.59
CA GLU A 88 2.11 5.45 13.66
C GLU A 88 2.99 6.25 14.64
N TYR A 89 4.27 5.87 14.76
CA TYR A 89 5.23 6.47 15.69
C TYR A 89 6.47 7.07 15.02
N SER A 90 6.63 6.91 13.69
CA SER A 90 7.80 7.43 12.97
C SER A 90 7.64 8.93 12.68
N GLU A 91 8.71 9.69 12.88
CA GLU A 91 8.82 11.09 12.42
C GLU A 91 8.88 11.17 10.89
N ASN A 92 9.26 10.08 10.22
CA ASN A 92 9.39 9.95 8.78
C ASN A 92 8.36 8.99 8.16
N TYR A 93 7.13 9.01 8.69
CA TYR A 93 6.01 8.16 8.22
C TYR A 93 5.74 8.26 6.71
N ARG A 94 6.15 9.35 6.05
CA ARG A 94 5.98 9.55 4.61
C ARG A 94 6.79 8.54 3.79
N GLU A 95 8.03 8.27 4.18
CA GLU A 95 8.82 7.22 3.53
C GLU A 95 8.20 5.84 3.74
N VAL A 96 7.62 5.60 4.91
CA VAL A 96 6.88 4.36 5.17
C VAL A 96 5.64 4.25 4.28
N PHE A 97 4.98 5.38 3.97
CA PHE A 97 3.84 5.40 3.06
C PHE A 97 4.23 5.08 1.62
N VAL A 98 5.45 5.42 1.18
CA VAL A 98 5.97 4.99 -0.13
C VAL A 98 6.06 3.47 -0.21
N ALA A 99 6.52 2.80 0.85
CA ALA A 99 6.51 1.33 0.90
C ALA A 99 5.08 0.76 0.85
N LEU A 100 4.12 1.41 1.51
CA LEU A 100 2.71 1.03 1.46
C LEU A 100 2.06 1.25 0.09
N ASP A 101 2.52 2.21 -0.71
CA ASP A 101 1.96 2.49 -2.05
C ASP A 101 2.19 1.35 -3.05
N ALA A 102 3.16 0.47 -2.81
CA ALA A 102 3.32 -0.74 -3.62
C ALA A 102 2.03 -1.59 -3.62
N PHE A 103 1.31 -1.61 -2.50
CA PHE A 103 0.13 -2.45 -2.31
C PHE A 103 -1.06 -1.99 -3.17
N SER A 104 -1.05 -0.75 -3.66
CA SER A 104 -2.12 -0.19 -4.50
C SER A 104 -2.26 -0.90 -5.85
N TYR A 105 -1.25 -1.67 -6.28
CA TYR A 105 -1.30 -2.43 -7.54
C TYR A 105 -1.83 -3.85 -7.38
N ILE A 106 -2.17 -4.28 -6.17
CA ILE A 106 -2.73 -5.62 -5.95
C ILE A 106 -4.16 -5.67 -6.48
N THR A 107 -4.41 -6.53 -7.47
CA THR A 107 -5.77 -6.83 -7.93
C THR A 107 -6.50 -7.66 -6.88
N VAL A 108 -7.61 -7.14 -6.36
CA VAL A 108 -8.42 -7.81 -5.33
C VAL A 108 -9.11 -9.05 -5.90
N ASP A 109 -8.99 -10.15 -5.15
CA ASP A 109 -9.76 -11.38 -5.35
C ASP A 109 -10.47 -11.70 -4.03
N GLU A 110 -11.72 -11.26 -3.90
CA GLU A 110 -12.49 -11.33 -2.65
C GLU A 110 -12.66 -12.77 -2.10
N ASP A 111 -12.50 -13.78 -2.95
CA ASP A 111 -12.59 -15.19 -2.56
C ASP A 111 -11.35 -15.67 -1.77
N LYS A 112 -10.24 -14.93 -1.81
CA LYS A 112 -9.00 -15.30 -1.11
C LYS A 112 -8.98 -14.72 0.30
N SER A 113 -8.80 -15.61 1.29
CA SER A 113 -8.83 -15.26 2.72
C SER A 113 -7.80 -14.21 3.15
N PHE A 114 -6.68 -14.03 2.43
CA PHE A 114 -5.70 -13.02 2.84
C PHE A 114 -6.20 -11.58 2.58
N PHE A 115 -7.10 -11.39 1.60
CA PHE A 115 -7.72 -10.08 1.37
C PHE A 115 -8.70 -9.71 2.48
N GLU A 116 -9.32 -10.69 3.14
CA GLU A 116 -10.07 -10.47 4.39
C GLU A 116 -9.19 -9.77 5.42
N GLU A 117 -7.98 -10.29 5.65
CA GLU A 117 -7.06 -9.75 6.64
C GLU A 117 -6.55 -8.35 6.27
N ILE A 118 -6.29 -8.10 4.97
CA ILE A 118 -5.95 -6.75 4.48
C ILE A 118 -7.11 -5.79 4.77
N ARG A 119 -8.33 -6.22 4.46
CA ARG A 119 -9.54 -5.42 4.67
C ARG A 119 -9.77 -5.09 6.13
N GLU A 120 -9.67 -6.09 7.01
CA GLU A 120 -9.80 -5.91 8.47
C GLU A 120 -8.74 -4.94 9.00
N GLU A 121 -7.49 -5.07 8.54
CA GLU A 121 -6.42 -4.17 8.90
C GLU A 121 -6.74 -2.74 8.47
N LEU A 122 -7.05 -2.50 7.19
CA LEU A 122 -7.39 -1.17 6.67
C LEU A 122 -8.59 -0.56 7.42
N LEU A 123 -9.65 -1.35 7.62
CA LEU A 123 -10.83 -0.92 8.36
C LEU A 123 -10.47 -0.47 9.78
N SER A 124 -9.64 -1.24 10.49
CA SER A 124 -9.20 -0.91 11.85
C SER A 124 -8.42 0.41 11.89
N ARG A 125 -7.56 0.67 10.89
CA ARG A 125 -6.73 1.88 10.83
C ARG A 125 -7.53 3.15 10.54
N THR A 126 -8.72 3.04 9.97
CA THR A 126 -9.64 4.20 9.85
C THR A 126 -10.14 4.76 11.19
N TYR A 127 -9.94 4.03 12.29
CA TYR A 127 -10.27 4.47 13.65
C TYR A 127 -9.07 5.07 14.39
N SER A 128 -7.89 5.13 13.77
CA SER A 128 -6.70 5.72 14.42
C SER A 128 -6.92 7.19 14.78
N SER A 129 -6.39 7.58 15.94
CA SER A 129 -6.29 8.99 16.35
C SER A 129 -5.18 9.73 15.60
N ASN A 130 -4.20 9.01 15.02
CA ASN A 130 -3.21 9.59 14.13
C ASN A 130 -3.86 9.86 12.76
N ILE A 131 -4.00 11.14 12.42
CA ILE A 131 -4.73 11.56 11.23
C ILE A 131 -4.05 11.11 9.93
N SER A 132 -2.72 11.04 9.89
CA SER A 132 -1.97 10.59 8.72
C SER A 132 -2.20 9.09 8.48
N ILE A 133 -2.23 8.28 9.54
CA ILE A 133 -2.59 6.85 9.47
C ILE A 133 -4.02 6.66 9.00
N LYS A 134 -4.97 7.39 9.60
CA LYS A 134 -6.38 7.34 9.18
C LYS A 134 -6.50 7.66 7.68
N ARG A 135 -5.92 8.77 7.22
CA ARG A 135 -6.02 9.19 5.81
C ARG A 135 -5.38 8.17 4.87
N LYS A 136 -4.20 7.63 5.20
CA LYS A 136 -3.54 6.60 4.38
C LYS A 136 -4.37 5.33 4.29
N ALA A 137 -4.98 4.90 5.40
CA ALA A 137 -5.89 3.75 5.39
C ALA A 137 -7.10 4.00 4.48
N VAL A 138 -7.74 5.16 4.57
CA VAL A 138 -8.89 5.52 3.71
C VAL A 138 -8.50 5.64 2.24
N TRP A 139 -7.30 6.16 1.95
CA TRP A 139 -6.76 6.18 0.58
C TRP A 139 -6.60 4.77 0.02
N MET A 140 -5.87 3.90 0.75
CA MET A 140 -5.70 2.51 0.35
C MET A 140 -7.04 1.78 0.28
N MET A 141 -8.05 2.21 1.04
CA MET A 141 -9.37 1.61 0.91
C MET A 141 -10.02 1.85 -0.47
N GLY A 142 -9.66 2.93 -1.16
CA GLY A 142 -10.04 3.15 -2.57
C GLY A 142 -9.29 2.21 -3.51
N ASP A 143 -8.00 1.97 -3.27
CA ASP A 143 -7.23 1.03 -4.09
C ASP A 143 -7.73 -0.42 -3.94
N PHE A 144 -8.13 -0.81 -2.73
CA PHE A 144 -8.72 -2.12 -2.44
C PHE A 144 -10.25 -2.06 -2.50
N LEU A 145 -10.81 -2.20 -3.70
CA LEU A 145 -12.26 -2.12 -3.94
C LEU A 145 -13.02 -3.36 -3.45
N PHE A 146 -13.35 -3.42 -2.16
CA PHE A 146 -14.18 -4.48 -1.55
C PHE A 146 -15.69 -4.19 -1.67
N GLU A 147 -16.21 -4.16 -2.90
CA GLU A 147 -17.58 -3.74 -3.23
C GLU A 147 -18.66 -4.53 -2.49
N ASN A 148 -18.46 -5.83 -2.25
CA ASN A 148 -19.46 -6.68 -1.60
C ASN A 148 -19.40 -6.62 -0.06
N ASN A 149 -18.41 -5.92 0.51
CA ASN A 149 -18.27 -5.84 1.95
C ASN A 149 -19.06 -4.66 2.56
N VAL A 150 -20.20 -4.99 3.17
CA VAL A 150 -21.11 -4.00 3.79
C VAL A 150 -20.42 -3.15 4.87
N ALA A 151 -19.55 -3.74 5.69
CA ALA A 151 -18.90 -2.99 6.78
C ALA A 151 -17.89 -1.97 6.23
N TYR A 152 -17.17 -2.35 5.17
CA TYR A 152 -16.20 -1.53 4.47
C TYR A 152 -16.84 -0.32 3.80
N VAL A 153 -17.86 -0.58 2.98
CA VAL A 153 -18.66 0.46 2.32
C VAL A 153 -19.27 1.39 3.35
N LYS A 154 -19.95 0.84 4.37
CA LYS A 154 -20.57 1.62 5.43
C LYS A 154 -19.55 2.52 6.14
N ARG A 155 -18.32 2.03 6.34
CA ARG A 155 -17.28 2.85 6.96
C ARG A 155 -16.89 4.02 6.08
N LEU A 156 -16.74 3.82 4.77
CA LEU A 156 -16.48 4.92 3.84
C LEU A 156 -17.64 5.93 3.85
N ASP A 157 -18.89 5.47 3.86
CA ASP A 157 -20.08 6.32 3.98
C ASP A 157 -20.08 7.16 5.26
N GLU A 158 -19.64 6.61 6.39
CA GLU A 158 -19.51 7.38 7.64
C GLU A 158 -18.41 8.45 7.53
N LEU A 159 -17.30 8.12 6.88
CA LEU A 159 -16.12 8.98 6.76
C LEU A 159 -16.33 10.18 5.84
N ILE A 160 -17.34 10.18 4.97
CA ILE A 160 -17.71 11.40 4.21
C ILE A 160 -18.21 12.53 5.11
N TYR A 161 -18.49 12.25 6.39
CA TYR A 161 -18.86 13.22 7.42
C TYR A 161 -17.77 13.41 8.50
N ASP A 162 -16.56 12.88 8.32
CA ASP A 162 -15.45 13.06 9.28
C ASP A 162 -15.12 14.56 9.48
N LEU A 163 -14.61 14.93 10.65
CA LEU A 163 -14.24 16.33 10.94
C LEU A 163 -13.10 16.82 10.04
N ASP A 164 -12.19 15.92 9.65
CA ASP A 164 -11.08 16.22 8.75
C ASP A 164 -11.51 16.22 7.28
N TRP A 165 -11.31 17.35 6.61
CA TRP A 165 -11.74 17.52 5.23
C TRP A 165 -10.99 16.63 4.24
N LYS A 166 -9.71 16.28 4.49
CA LYS A 166 -8.97 15.38 3.60
C LYS A 166 -9.53 13.97 3.71
N THR A 167 -9.81 13.49 4.92
CA THR A 167 -10.51 12.22 5.14
C THR A 167 -11.85 12.17 4.39
N ARG A 168 -12.68 13.21 4.50
CA ARG A 168 -13.94 13.28 3.74
C ARG A 168 -13.73 13.17 2.24
N CYS A 169 -12.74 13.91 1.71
CA CYS A 169 -12.43 13.85 0.28
C CYS A 169 -11.96 12.46 -0.17
N LEU A 170 -11.08 11.81 0.59
CA LEU A 170 -10.57 10.47 0.28
C LEU A 170 -11.70 9.43 0.30
N ALA A 171 -12.58 9.49 1.30
CA ALA A 171 -13.75 8.61 1.38
C ALA A 171 -14.69 8.79 0.18
N HIS A 172 -14.91 10.04 -0.26
CA HIS A 172 -15.65 10.31 -1.49
C HIS A 172 -14.97 9.77 -2.74
N LEU A 173 -13.64 9.81 -2.83
CA LEU A 173 -12.92 9.23 -3.98
C LEU A 173 -13.09 7.71 -4.00
N ALA A 174 -12.85 7.03 -2.88
CA ALA A 174 -13.02 5.59 -2.75
C ALA A 174 -14.45 5.13 -3.09
N LEU A 175 -15.48 5.83 -2.59
CA LEU A 175 -16.88 5.52 -2.92
C LEU A 175 -17.22 5.74 -4.39
N ASN A 176 -16.64 6.78 -5.03
CA ASN A 176 -16.85 7.00 -6.47
C ASN A 176 -16.14 5.94 -7.33
N GLU A 177 -15.06 5.36 -6.85
CA GLU A 177 -14.39 4.23 -7.50
C GLU A 177 -15.22 2.96 -7.37
N LEU A 178 -15.77 2.67 -6.18
CA LEU A 178 -16.65 1.51 -5.92
C LEU A 178 -17.96 1.55 -6.73
N TYR A 179 -18.65 2.69 -6.78
CA TYR A 179 -20.01 2.78 -7.36
C TYR A 179 -20.06 3.42 -8.76
N GLY A 180 -18.90 3.83 -9.28
CA GLY A 180 -18.81 4.59 -10.51
C GLY A 180 -19.19 6.06 -10.33
N LYS A 181 -18.65 6.89 -11.23
CA LYS A 181 -18.77 8.35 -11.23
C LYS A 181 -20.25 8.76 -11.37
N ASN A 182 -20.98 8.96 -10.26
CA ASN A 182 -22.05 9.96 -10.09
C ASN A 182 -22.90 9.79 -8.83
N GLU A 183 -22.86 8.66 -8.10
CA GLU A 183 -23.73 8.50 -6.91
C GLU A 183 -23.27 9.35 -5.72
N TYR A 184 -21.96 9.60 -5.58
CA TYR A 184 -21.38 10.37 -4.47
C TYR A 184 -20.86 11.76 -4.89
N ALA A 185 -21.42 12.33 -5.97
CA ALA A 185 -21.07 13.65 -6.51
C ALA A 185 -21.34 14.85 -5.56
N ASN A 186 -21.90 14.58 -4.38
CA ASN A 186 -22.32 15.57 -3.39
C ASN A 186 -21.24 15.88 -2.33
N MET A 187 -19.95 15.80 -2.69
CA MET A 187 -18.91 16.42 -1.86
C MET A 187 -19.28 17.90 -1.61
N ASP A 188 -19.13 18.33 -0.36
CA ASP A 188 -19.41 19.70 0.06
C ASP A 188 -18.64 20.72 -0.80
N LEU A 189 -19.24 21.89 -1.04
CA LEU A 189 -18.65 22.92 -1.89
C LEU A 189 -17.26 23.36 -1.38
N MET A 190 -17.09 23.49 -0.07
CA MET A 190 -15.80 23.91 0.49
C MET A 190 -14.74 22.84 0.31
N ASP A 191 -15.13 21.57 0.38
CA ASP A 191 -14.20 20.46 0.17
C ASP A 191 -13.85 20.31 -1.31
N LYS A 192 -14.79 20.55 -2.23
CA LYS A 192 -14.51 20.68 -3.68
C LYS A 192 -13.50 21.79 -3.97
N ILE A 193 -13.67 22.97 -3.35
CA ILE A 193 -12.73 24.08 -3.48
C ILE A 193 -11.36 23.67 -2.93
N LYS A 194 -11.29 23.10 -1.73
CA LYS A 194 -10.01 22.66 -1.16
C LYS A 194 -9.34 21.60 -2.01
N TYR A 195 -10.07 20.59 -2.48
CA TYR A 195 -9.54 19.54 -3.35
C TYR A 195 -8.93 20.11 -4.64
N LYS A 196 -9.55 21.14 -5.23
CA LYS A 196 -9.03 21.80 -6.44
C LYS A 196 -7.76 22.61 -6.20
N PHE A 197 -7.61 23.21 -5.02
CA PHE A 197 -6.52 24.17 -4.74
C PHE A 197 -5.48 23.67 -3.74
N LYS A 198 -5.69 22.51 -3.09
CA LYS A 198 -4.80 21.91 -2.10
C LYS A 198 -4.58 20.44 -2.42
N ASN A 199 -3.39 19.94 -2.13
CA ASN A 199 -3.10 18.52 -2.27
C ASN A 199 -3.79 17.70 -1.17
N VAL A 200 -4.75 16.85 -1.54
CA VAL A 200 -5.47 15.96 -0.62
C VAL A 200 -4.60 14.76 -0.19
N PHE A 201 -3.61 14.40 -1.00
CA PHE A 201 -2.71 13.26 -0.81
C PHE A 201 -1.45 13.60 -0.01
N ASP A 202 -1.32 14.84 0.44
CA ASP A 202 -0.30 15.24 1.40
C ASP A 202 -0.74 14.77 2.80
N PHE A 203 -0.35 13.55 3.17
CA PHE A 203 -0.75 12.91 4.42
C PHE A 203 -0.02 13.47 5.65
#